data_AF-A0A064CD66-F1
#
_entry.id   AF-A0A064CD66-F1
#
_cell.length_a   1.000
_cell.length_b   1.000
_cell.length_c   1.000
_cell.angle_alpha   90.00
_cell.angle_beta   90.00
_cell.angle_gamma   90.00
#
_symmetry.space_group_name_H-M   'P 1'
#
loop_
_entity.id
_entity.type
_entity.pdbx_description
1 polymer ?
#
loop_
_entity_poly.entity_id
_entity_poly.type
_entity_poly.pdbx_seq_one_letter_code
_entity_poly.pdbx_strand_id
1 'polypeptide(L)'
;MSLDAVFEDAARAHFANPPATWRIHPGPGGWNIVDLHGAVLDTCATFAQGEQCRHSGPAAQRWHRRTDWYLGYDDTSGSRPLTALERLIVADLVDAVTSADFEIRRATSVRPARFVDQEASDDRLWLAALLPDGHYRVRGDFATTYRADQLDFQDEQASAEFRTFLYELITGQELATAASHSTENKARAALDSC
;
A
#
# COMPACT_ATOMS: atom_id res chain seq x y z
N MET A 1 10.07 -5.87 -26.22
CA MET A 1 10.44 -5.17 -24.98
C MET A 1 11.96 -5.08 -24.94
N SER A 2 12.55 -3.89 -24.85
CA SER A 2 14.01 -3.73 -24.78
C SER A 2 14.54 -4.17 -23.42
N LEU A 3 15.84 -4.47 -23.33
CA LEU A 3 16.50 -4.78 -22.05
C LEU A 3 16.37 -3.62 -21.05
N ASP A 4 16.40 -2.38 -21.54
CA ASP A 4 16.23 -1.18 -20.70
C ASP A 4 14.82 -1.06 -20.14
N ALA A 5 13.79 -1.41 -20.92
CA ALA A 5 12.41 -1.42 -20.43
C ALA A 5 12.21 -2.49 -19.34
N VAL A 6 12.80 -3.67 -19.50
CA VAL A 6 12.78 -4.73 -18.46
C VAL A 6 13.51 -4.26 -17.20
N PHE A 7 14.63 -3.56 -17.35
CA PHE A 7 15.37 -2.99 -16.23
C PHE A 7 14.54 -1.93 -15.49
N GLU A 8 13.94 -0.99 -16.23
CA GLU A 8 13.10 0.05 -15.67
C GLU A 8 11.92 -0.53 -14.91
N ASP A 9 11.21 -1.52 -15.48
CA ASP A 9 10.09 -2.19 -14.82
C ASP A 9 10.54 -2.88 -13.51
N ALA A 10 11.69 -3.56 -13.53
CA ALA A 10 12.24 -4.21 -12.35
C ALA A 10 12.70 -3.20 -11.28
N ALA A 11 13.29 -2.07 -11.68
CA ALA A 11 13.70 -1.00 -10.77
C ALA A 11 12.47 -0.33 -10.15
N ARG A 12 11.45 -0.02 -10.96
CA ARG A 12 10.18 0.55 -10.53
C ARG A 12 9.50 -0.34 -9.50
N ALA A 13 9.39 -1.64 -9.78
CA ALA A 13 8.83 -2.62 -8.83
C ALA A 13 9.65 -2.71 -7.54
N HIS A 14 10.99 -2.65 -7.61
CA HIS A 14 11.87 -2.66 -6.43
C HIS A 14 11.65 -1.45 -5.52
N PHE A 15 11.60 -0.25 -6.09
CA PHE A 15 11.43 1.00 -5.34
C PHE A 15 9.99 1.23 -4.87
N ALA A 16 8.99 0.61 -5.50
CA ALA A 16 7.60 0.61 -5.02
C ALA A 16 7.41 -0.25 -3.75
N ASN A 17 8.34 -1.16 -3.47
CA ASN A 17 8.21 -2.20 -2.46
C ASN A 17 9.27 -2.14 -1.32
N PRO A 18 9.54 -0.99 -0.70
CA PRO A 18 10.51 -0.92 0.38
C PRO A 18 10.01 -1.67 1.62
N PRO A 19 10.89 -2.09 2.56
CA PRO A 19 10.49 -2.78 3.78
C PRO A 19 9.41 -2.09 4.63
N ALA A 20 9.25 -0.77 4.45
CA ALA A 20 8.20 0.02 5.08
C ALA A 20 6.79 -0.24 4.53
N THR A 21 6.64 -0.81 3.33
CA THR A 21 5.34 -1.18 2.74
C THR A 21 4.98 -2.65 2.99
N TRP A 22 5.93 -3.46 3.47
CA TRP A 22 5.67 -4.86 3.80
C TRP A 22 4.76 -4.96 5.02
N ARG A 23 4.01 -6.06 5.08
CA ARG A 23 3.10 -6.35 6.18
C ARG A 23 3.40 -7.66 6.84
N ILE A 24 2.85 -7.80 8.04
CA ILE A 24 2.90 -9.04 8.80
C ILE A 24 1.48 -9.56 8.92
N HIS A 25 1.19 -10.67 8.26
CA HIS A 25 -0.13 -11.29 8.26
C HIS A 25 -0.07 -12.67 8.91
N PRO A 26 -1.14 -13.12 9.60
CA PRO A 26 -1.24 -14.49 10.05
C PRO A 26 -1.19 -15.45 8.85
N GLY A 27 -0.50 -16.58 8.99
CA GLY A 27 -0.39 -17.57 7.93
C GLY A 27 -0.15 -18.99 8.46
N PRO A 28 -0.10 -19.99 7.56
CA PRO A 28 0.20 -21.36 7.96
C PRO A 28 1.57 -21.42 8.65
N GLY A 29 1.60 -21.85 9.91
CA GLY A 29 2.85 -21.98 10.68
C GLY A 29 3.32 -20.71 11.41
N GLY A 30 2.52 -19.65 11.46
CA GLY A 30 2.81 -18.46 12.28
C GLY A 30 2.41 -17.15 11.61
N TRP A 31 3.40 -16.29 11.42
CA TRP A 31 3.24 -14.94 10.87
C TRP A 31 4.12 -14.78 9.63
N ASN A 32 3.52 -14.38 8.52
CA ASN A 32 4.21 -14.16 7.25
C ASN A 32 4.51 -12.68 7.07
N ILE A 33 5.74 -12.38 6.64
CA ILE A 33 6.08 -11.08 6.07
C ILE A 33 5.70 -11.13 4.60
N VAL A 34 4.77 -10.27 4.19
CA VAL A 34 4.28 -10.21 2.81
C VAL A 34 4.62 -8.88 2.19
N ASP A 35 4.95 -8.92 0.91
CA ASP A 35 5.26 -7.73 0.14
C ASP A 35 4.01 -7.00 -0.34
N LEU A 36 4.17 -5.88 -1.04
CA LEU A 36 3.03 -5.09 -1.52
C LEU A 36 2.12 -5.86 -2.47
N HIS A 37 2.58 -6.95 -3.09
CA HIS A 37 1.87 -7.77 -4.07
C HIS A 37 1.30 -9.05 -3.46
N GLY A 38 1.48 -9.26 -2.16
CA GLY A 38 1.02 -10.45 -1.43
C GLY A 38 1.99 -11.63 -1.47
N ALA A 39 3.19 -11.47 -2.02
CA ALA A 39 4.19 -12.52 -2.01
C ALA A 39 4.80 -12.67 -0.60
N VAL A 40 4.91 -13.90 -0.11
CA VAL A 40 5.54 -14.19 1.18
C VAL A 40 7.06 -14.06 1.05
N LEU A 41 7.63 -13.10 1.78
CA LEU A 41 9.06 -12.81 1.82
C LEU A 41 9.80 -13.62 2.89
N ASP A 42 9.14 -13.88 4.02
CA ASP A 42 9.67 -14.64 5.16
C ASP A 42 8.53 -15.14 6.07
N THR A 43 8.82 -16.13 6.91
CA THR A 43 7.88 -16.68 7.90
C THR A 43 8.50 -16.67 9.29
N CYS A 44 7.76 -16.14 10.26
CA CYS A 44 8.18 -15.93 11.63
C CYS A 44 7.22 -16.63 12.60
N ALA A 45 7.72 -17.07 13.76
CA ALA A 45 6.89 -17.76 14.74
C ALA A 45 5.92 -16.80 15.47
N THR A 46 6.31 -15.53 15.62
CA THR A 46 5.54 -14.52 16.36
C THR A 46 5.45 -13.21 15.57
N PHE A 47 4.43 -12.40 15.87
CA PHE A 47 4.28 -11.07 15.30
C PHE A 47 5.49 -10.16 15.60
N ALA A 48 5.97 -10.17 16.84
CA ALA A 48 7.13 -9.37 17.25
C ALA A 48 8.41 -9.77 16.48
N GLN A 49 8.62 -11.06 16.24
CA GLN A 49 9.71 -11.53 15.39
C GLN A 49 9.53 -11.07 13.94
N GLY A 50 8.29 -11.10 13.43
CA GLY A 50 7.94 -10.54 12.12
C GLY A 50 8.34 -9.08 11.99
N GLU A 51 8.06 -8.23 12.99
CA GLU A 51 8.42 -6.81 12.96
C GLU A 51 9.94 -6.62 12.92
N GLN A 52 10.67 -7.37 13.75
CA GLN A 52 12.13 -7.34 13.71
C GLN A 52 12.67 -7.78 12.34
N CYS A 53 12.14 -8.88 11.79
CA CYS A 53 12.56 -9.42 10.49
C CYS A 53 12.19 -8.49 9.32
N ARG A 54 11.07 -7.78 9.41
CA ARG A 54 10.66 -6.77 8.42
C ARG A 54 11.68 -5.63 8.34
N HIS A 55 12.28 -5.26 9.47
CA HIS A 55 13.26 -4.17 9.53
C HIS A 55 14.70 -4.60 9.24
N SER A 56 15.13 -5.73 9.79
CA SER A 56 16.55 -6.13 9.78
C SER A 56 16.80 -7.59 9.40
N GLY A 57 15.75 -8.32 9.03
CA GLY A 57 15.83 -9.73 8.67
C GLY A 57 16.46 -9.98 7.30
N PRO A 58 16.60 -11.25 6.90
CA PRO A 58 17.24 -11.63 5.65
C PRO A 58 16.59 -10.99 4.42
N ALA A 59 15.26 -10.88 4.40
CA ALA A 59 14.53 -10.21 3.30
C ALA A 59 14.89 -8.71 3.22
N ALA A 60 14.88 -8.00 4.35
CA ALA A 60 15.25 -6.58 4.43
C ALA A 60 16.69 -6.36 3.97
N GLN A 61 17.63 -7.19 4.43
CA GLN A 61 19.05 -7.11 4.03
C GLN A 61 19.25 -7.34 2.53
N ARG A 62 18.52 -8.29 1.92
CA ARG A 62 18.54 -8.50 0.47
C ARG A 62 18.02 -7.28 -0.28
N TRP A 63 16.94 -6.68 0.21
CA TRP A 63 16.40 -5.46 -0.38
C TRP A 63 17.41 -4.31 -0.29
N HIS A 64 18.01 -4.07 0.88
CA HIS A 64 19.02 -3.02 1.07
C HIS A 64 20.25 -3.20 0.18
N ARG A 65 20.81 -4.42 0.10
CA ARG A 65 21.95 -4.69 -0.80
C ARG A 65 21.60 -4.40 -2.27
N ARG A 66 20.40 -4.77 -2.70
CA ARG A 66 19.93 -4.47 -4.07
C ARG A 66 19.75 -2.97 -4.28
N THR A 67 19.27 -2.25 -3.27
CA THR A 67 19.22 -0.78 -3.29
C THR A 67 20.62 -0.18 -3.41
N ASP A 68 21.61 -0.67 -2.66
CA ASP A 68 22.99 -0.21 -2.75
C ASP A 68 23.57 -0.43 -4.16
N TRP A 69 23.24 -1.55 -4.80
CA TRP A 69 23.59 -1.79 -6.20
C TRP A 69 22.92 -0.80 -7.17
N TYR A 70 21.61 -0.57 -7.05
CA TYR A 70 20.91 0.42 -7.87
C TYR A 70 21.51 1.83 -7.71
N LEU A 71 21.87 2.20 -6.48
CA LEU A 71 22.46 3.49 -6.16
C LEU A 71 23.96 3.59 -6.50
N GLY A 72 24.58 2.49 -6.95
CA GLY A 72 25.99 2.44 -7.29
C GLY A 72 26.95 2.51 -6.09
N TYR A 73 26.47 2.18 -4.89
CA TYR A 73 27.31 2.05 -3.68
C TYR A 73 27.98 0.68 -3.57
N ASP A 74 27.40 -0.36 -4.18
CA ASP A 74 27.93 -1.71 -4.13
C ASP A 74 28.63 -2.11 -5.43
N ASP A 75 29.94 -1.88 -5.48
CA ASP A 75 30.84 -2.35 -6.53
C ASP A 75 31.45 -3.74 -6.23
N THR A 76 31.06 -4.38 -5.12
CA THR A 76 31.77 -5.52 -4.53
C THR A 76 31.01 -6.85 -4.57
N SER A 77 29.68 -6.83 -4.76
CA SER A 77 28.84 -8.03 -4.70
C SER A 77 28.87 -8.96 -5.92
N GLY A 78 29.77 -8.73 -6.88
CA GLY A 78 29.82 -9.51 -8.13
C GLY A 78 28.66 -9.20 -9.09
N SER A 79 27.82 -8.22 -8.75
CA SER A 79 26.80 -7.67 -9.64
C SER A 79 27.48 -6.86 -10.74
N ARG A 80 26.94 -6.91 -11.97
CA ARG A 80 27.48 -6.09 -13.07
C ARG A 80 27.30 -4.59 -12.75
N PRO A 81 28.19 -3.71 -13.24
CA PRO A 81 27.93 -2.29 -13.15
C PRO A 81 26.69 -1.88 -13.96
N LEU A 82 26.00 -0.83 -13.51
CA LEU A 82 24.94 -0.18 -14.28
C LEU A 82 25.52 0.57 -15.48
N THR A 83 24.82 0.50 -16.61
CA THR A 83 25.10 1.32 -17.79
C THR A 83 24.78 2.80 -17.52
N ALA A 84 25.23 3.71 -18.39
CA ALA A 84 24.91 5.13 -18.25
C ALA A 84 23.40 5.41 -18.30
N LEU A 85 22.67 4.72 -19.18
CA LEU A 85 21.22 4.87 -19.30
C LEU A 85 20.50 4.32 -18.07
N GLU A 86 20.91 3.16 -17.56
CA GLU A 86 20.33 2.56 -16.36
C GLU A 86 20.51 3.46 -15.12
N ARG A 87 21.65 4.15 -15.01
CA ARG A 87 21.86 5.13 -13.94
C ARG A 87 20.90 6.32 -14.04
N LEU A 88 20.61 6.80 -15.26
CA LEU A 88 19.62 7.87 -15.47
C LEU A 88 18.21 7.39 -15.08
N ILE A 89 17.83 6.18 -15.50
CA ILE A 89 16.55 5.56 -15.11
C ILE A 89 16.44 5.47 -13.57
N VAL A 90 17.48 5.00 -12.88
CA VAL A 90 17.46 4.92 -11.41
C VAL A 90 17.38 6.31 -10.79
N ALA A 91 18.11 7.30 -11.30
CA ALA A 91 18.06 8.67 -10.78
C ALA A 91 16.64 9.25 -10.86
N ASP A 92 16.00 9.14 -12.03
CA ASP A 92 14.63 9.60 -12.25
C ASP A 92 13.63 8.91 -11.30
N LEU A 93 13.78 7.60 -11.09
CA LEU A 93 12.94 6.84 -10.14
C LEU A 93 13.17 7.27 -8.70
N VAL A 94 14.43 7.44 -8.27
CA VAL A 94 14.76 7.87 -6.91
C VAL A 94 14.22 9.27 -6.63
N ASP A 95 14.31 10.19 -7.59
CA ASP A 95 13.76 11.53 -7.47
C ASP A 95 12.22 11.50 -7.33
N ALA A 96 11.53 10.68 -8.14
CA ALA A 96 10.09 10.49 -8.05
C ALA A 96 9.67 9.90 -6.69
N VAL A 97 10.34 8.83 -6.23
CA VAL A 97 10.07 8.17 -4.95
C VAL A 97 10.31 9.11 -3.78
N THR A 98 11.42 9.85 -3.80
CA THR A 98 11.77 10.79 -2.74
C THR A 98 10.79 11.95 -2.68
N SER A 99 10.39 12.48 -3.84
CA SER A 99 9.36 13.53 -3.93
C SER A 99 8.03 13.04 -3.37
N ALA A 100 7.62 11.81 -3.72
CA ALA A 100 6.40 11.22 -3.21
C ALA A 100 6.39 10.99 -1.69
N ASP A 101 7.50 10.45 -1.15
CA ASP A 101 7.63 10.26 0.29
C ASP A 101 7.64 11.60 1.05
N PHE A 102 8.27 12.63 0.47
CA PHE A 102 8.27 13.97 1.04
C PHE A 102 6.87 14.60 1.10
N GLU A 103 6.08 14.45 0.05
CA GLU A 103 4.69 14.90 0.02
C GLU A 103 3.84 14.20 1.08
N ILE A 104 3.99 12.88 1.23
CA ILE A 104 3.30 12.12 2.28
C ILE A 104 3.69 12.62 3.68
N ARG A 105 4.98 12.89 3.93
CA ARG A 105 5.45 13.40 5.23
C ARG A 105 4.95 14.80 5.55
N ARG A 106 4.65 15.62 4.53
CA ARG A 106 4.13 16.99 4.69
C ARG A 106 2.61 17.07 4.67
N ALA A 107 1.92 16.00 4.29
CA ALA A 107 0.48 15.98 4.24
C ALA A 107 -0.10 16.24 5.64
N THR A 108 -1.09 17.13 5.69
CA THR A 108 -1.81 17.47 6.93
C THR A 108 -2.76 16.36 7.36
N SER A 109 -3.16 15.49 6.43
CA SER A 109 -4.03 14.35 6.67
C SER A 109 -3.50 13.13 5.94
N VAL A 110 -3.31 12.05 6.68
CA VAL A 110 -2.99 10.72 6.16
C VAL A 110 -4.04 9.76 6.69
N ARG A 111 -4.72 9.07 5.78
CA ARG A 111 -5.92 8.28 6.08
C ARG A 111 -5.77 6.86 5.55
N PRO A 112 -6.23 5.83 6.29
CA PRO A 112 -6.30 4.48 5.78
C PRO A 112 -7.41 4.36 4.72
N ALA A 113 -7.10 3.82 3.55
CA ALA A 113 -8.05 3.66 2.45
C ALA A 113 -7.86 2.34 1.68
N ARG A 114 -8.90 1.87 1.00
CA ARG A 114 -8.84 0.85 -0.05
C ARG A 114 -9.03 1.51 -1.40
N PHE A 115 -8.51 0.91 -2.47
CA PHE A 115 -8.95 1.34 -3.80
C PHE A 115 -10.39 0.85 -4.03
N VAL A 116 -11.20 1.67 -4.68
CA VAL A 116 -12.60 1.29 -4.99
C VAL A 116 -12.65 0.10 -5.97
N ASP A 117 -11.66 -0.03 -6.85
CA ASP A 117 -11.51 -1.15 -7.79
C ASP A 117 -10.69 -2.32 -7.23
N GLN A 118 -10.33 -2.28 -5.94
CA GLN A 118 -9.58 -3.34 -5.29
C GLN A 118 -10.40 -4.65 -5.26
N GLU A 119 -9.75 -5.77 -5.59
CA GLU A 119 -10.40 -7.07 -5.59
C GLU A 119 -11.01 -7.42 -4.21
N ALA A 120 -12.16 -8.10 -4.20
CA ALA A 120 -12.86 -8.40 -2.95
C ALA A 120 -12.04 -9.28 -1.98
N SER A 121 -11.17 -10.15 -2.51
CA SER A 121 -10.24 -10.96 -1.73
C SER A 121 -9.01 -10.19 -1.24
N ASP A 122 -8.79 -8.99 -1.78
CA ASP A 122 -7.69 -8.13 -1.38
C ASP A 122 -8.14 -7.19 -0.26
N ASP A 123 -7.74 -7.50 0.96
CA ASP A 123 -8.02 -6.73 2.18
C ASP A 123 -6.99 -5.63 2.44
N ARG A 124 -6.15 -5.28 1.46
CA ARG A 124 -5.10 -4.27 1.63
C ARG A 124 -5.65 -2.88 1.98
N LEU A 125 -5.26 -2.37 3.16
CA LEU A 125 -5.34 -0.96 3.53
C LEU A 125 -4.08 -0.17 3.18
N TRP A 126 -4.26 0.91 2.47
CA TRP A 126 -3.23 1.83 2.03
C TRP A 126 -3.26 3.11 2.87
N LEU A 127 -2.10 3.74 3.02
CA LEU A 127 -2.04 5.09 3.61
C LEU A 127 -2.12 6.11 2.48
N ALA A 128 -3.23 6.85 2.45
CA ALA A 128 -3.51 7.90 1.48
C ALA A 128 -3.31 9.28 2.13
N ALA A 129 -2.35 10.03 1.60
CA ALA A 129 -2.00 11.37 2.05
C ALA A 129 -2.70 12.43 1.19
N LEU A 130 -3.49 13.30 1.81
CA LEU A 130 -4.14 14.41 1.10
C LEU A 130 -3.12 15.49 0.75
N LEU A 131 -2.99 15.77 -0.54
CA LEU A 131 -2.11 16.79 -1.08
C LEU A 131 -2.81 18.17 -1.14
N PRO A 132 -2.05 19.28 -1.24
CA PRO A 132 -2.62 20.63 -1.33
C PRO A 132 -3.54 20.86 -2.54
N ASP A 133 -3.40 20.05 -3.60
CA ASP A 133 -4.21 20.13 -4.82
C ASP A 133 -5.54 19.35 -4.72
N GLY A 134 -5.83 18.75 -3.56
CA GLY A 134 -7.04 17.97 -3.29
C GLY A 134 -6.99 16.51 -3.76
N HIS A 135 -5.88 16.07 -4.36
CA HIS A 135 -5.67 14.66 -4.69
C HIS A 135 -4.96 13.93 -3.54
N TYR A 136 -4.96 12.60 -3.62
CA TYR A 136 -4.35 11.71 -2.64
C TYR A 136 -3.14 11.03 -3.23
N ARG A 137 -2.02 11.05 -2.49
CA ARG A 137 -0.87 10.19 -2.77
C ARG A 137 -0.96 8.94 -1.91
N VAL A 138 -0.85 7.77 -2.52
CA VAL A 138 -0.84 6.49 -1.79
C VAL A 138 0.59 6.05 -1.51
N ARG A 139 0.89 5.72 -0.25
CA ARG A 139 2.20 5.20 0.11
C ARG A 139 2.47 3.86 -0.57
N GLY A 140 3.54 3.78 -1.36
CA GLY A 140 3.88 2.61 -2.17
C GLY A 140 3.56 2.76 -3.65
N ASP A 141 2.72 3.74 -4.02
CA ASP A 141 2.54 4.19 -5.41
C ASP A 141 3.04 5.63 -5.55
N PHE A 142 4.25 5.78 -6.09
CA PHE A 142 4.88 7.07 -6.33
C PHE A 142 4.59 7.63 -7.73
N ALA A 143 3.93 6.88 -8.60
CA ALA A 143 3.67 7.27 -9.98
C ALA A 143 2.31 7.96 -10.16
N THR A 144 1.35 7.68 -9.27
CA THR A 144 -0.03 8.10 -9.45
C THR A 144 -0.55 8.90 -8.25
N THR A 145 -1.45 9.84 -8.52
CA THR A 145 -2.31 10.50 -7.53
C THR A 145 -3.77 10.15 -7.80
N TYR A 146 -4.56 10.07 -6.74
CA TYR A 146 -5.94 9.59 -6.79
C TYR A 146 -6.91 10.66 -6.33
N ARG A 147 -8.13 10.63 -6.86
CA ARG A 147 -9.25 11.43 -6.34
C ARG A 147 -9.91 10.72 -5.16
N ALA A 148 -10.65 11.47 -4.37
CA ALA A 148 -11.38 10.95 -3.22
C ALA A 148 -12.36 9.83 -3.60
N ASP A 149 -13.02 9.92 -4.77
CA ASP A 149 -13.99 8.93 -5.26
C ASP A 149 -13.35 7.63 -5.78
N GLN A 150 -12.02 7.57 -5.87
CA GLN A 150 -11.26 6.37 -6.21
C GLN A 150 -10.78 5.60 -4.97
N LEU A 151 -11.01 6.16 -3.78
CA LEU A 151 -10.53 5.64 -2.50
C LEU A 151 -11.69 5.48 -1.52
N ASP A 152 -11.80 4.30 -0.93
CA ASP A 152 -12.73 4.00 0.16
C ASP A 152 -12.02 4.18 1.51
N PHE A 153 -12.28 5.31 2.19
CA PHE A 153 -11.62 5.67 3.45
C PHE A 153 -12.23 4.92 4.64
N GLN A 154 -11.41 4.13 5.33
CA GLN A 154 -11.87 3.24 6.39
C GLN A 154 -12.02 3.91 7.76
N ASP A 155 -11.42 5.10 7.94
CA ASP A 155 -11.51 5.87 9.19
C ASP A 155 -12.91 6.49 9.41
N GLU A 156 -13.62 6.85 8.35
CA GLU A 156 -15.02 7.31 8.40
C GLU A 156 -15.94 6.18 8.87
N GLN A 157 -15.76 4.98 8.31
CA GLN A 157 -16.52 3.79 8.70
C GLN A 157 -16.27 3.43 10.17
N ALA A 158 -15.00 3.36 10.59
CA ALA A 158 -14.65 3.07 11.98
C ALA A 158 -15.20 4.13 12.96
N SER A 159 -15.19 5.41 12.56
CA SER A 159 -15.76 6.49 13.38
C SER A 159 -17.28 6.38 13.50
N ALA A 160 -17.98 6.01 12.42
CA ALA A 160 -19.42 5.79 12.42
C ALA A 160 -19.80 4.58 13.30
N GLU A 161 -19.09 3.46 13.15
CA GLU A 161 -19.28 2.25 13.97
C GLU A 161 -19.04 2.53 15.45
N PHE A 162 -17.95 3.23 15.78
CA PHE A 162 -17.63 3.59 17.16
C PHE A 162 -18.70 4.53 17.75
N ARG A 163 -19.20 5.50 16.97
CA ARG A 163 -20.30 6.37 17.39
C ARG A 163 -21.58 5.58 17.67
N THR A 164 -21.95 4.64 16.79
CA THR A 164 -23.10 3.76 16.97
C THR A 164 -22.96 2.93 18.24
N PHE A 165 -21.79 2.30 18.43
CA PHE A 165 -21.48 1.54 19.63
C PHE A 165 -21.58 2.38 20.92
N LEU A 166 -21.00 3.59 20.93
CA LEU A 166 -21.09 4.47 22.09
C LEU A 166 -22.53 4.89 22.38
N TYR A 167 -23.33 5.17 21.35
CA TYR A 167 -24.73 5.51 21.52
C TYR A 167 -25.53 4.36 22.14
N GLU A 168 -25.34 3.14 21.62
CA GLU A 168 -25.96 1.93 22.17
C GLU A 168 -25.53 1.69 23.62
N LEU A 169 -24.24 1.83 23.91
CA LEU A 169 -23.70 1.66 25.25
C LEU A 169 -24.27 2.68 26.25
N ILE A 170 -24.44 3.94 25.85
CA ILE A 170 -24.93 5.01 26.71
C ILE A 170 -26.45 4.95 26.89
N THR A 171 -27.20 4.66 25.83
CA THR A 171 -28.67 4.80 25.81
C THR A 171 -29.41 3.48 25.94
N GLY A 172 -28.73 2.35 25.70
CA GLY A 172 -29.36 1.04 25.55
C GLY A 172 -30.21 0.90 24.29
N GLN A 173 -30.11 1.84 23.33
CA GLN A 173 -30.86 1.83 22.08
C GLN A 173 -29.92 1.72 20.89
N GLU A 174 -30.30 0.93 19.90
CA GLU A 174 -29.59 0.87 18.63
C GLU A 174 -29.74 2.21 17.89
N LEU A 175 -28.62 2.80 17.47
CA LEU A 175 -28.65 4.01 16.66
C LEU A 175 -29.13 3.61 15.27
N ALA A 176 -30.30 4.11 14.82
CA ALA A 176 -30.77 3.86 13.46
C ALA A 176 -29.74 4.40 12.45
N THR A 177 -28.89 3.52 11.93
CA THR A 177 -28.01 3.82 10.81
C THR A 177 -28.89 4.00 9.59
N ALA A 178 -28.80 5.17 8.95
CA ALA A 178 -29.30 5.32 7.59
C ALA A 178 -28.50 4.34 6.74
N ALA A 179 -29.08 3.17 6.47
CA ALA A 179 -28.51 2.18 5.57
C ALA A 179 -28.12 2.90 4.28
N SER A 180 -26.85 2.79 3.91
CA SER A 180 -26.35 3.14 2.59
C SER A 180 -27.18 2.38 1.56
N HIS A 181 -28.20 3.04 1.02
CA HIS A 181 -28.96 2.57 -0.12
C HIS A 181 -28.02 2.51 -1.33
N SER A 182 -27.41 1.35 -1.61
CA SER A 182 -26.84 1.10 -2.93
C SER A 182 -26.94 -0.32 -3.49
N THR A 183 -27.69 -1.25 -2.86
CA THR A 183 -27.77 -2.62 -3.40
C THR A 183 -29.14 -3.32 -3.38
N GLU A 184 -30.25 -2.63 -3.12
CA GLU A 184 -31.59 -3.29 -3.19
C GLU A 184 -32.56 -2.75 -4.26
N ASN A 185 -32.26 -1.64 -4.94
CA ASN A 185 -33.18 -1.12 -5.98
C ASN A 185 -32.97 -1.67 -7.40
N LYS A 186 -32.00 -2.56 -7.63
CA LYS A 186 -31.80 -3.19 -8.95
C LYS A 186 -32.52 -4.52 -9.14
N ALA A 187 -32.96 -5.18 -8.08
CA ALA A 187 -33.68 -6.46 -8.18
C ALA A 187 -35.19 -6.28 -8.38
N ARG A 188 -35.77 -5.13 -8.01
CA ARG A 188 -37.22 -4.91 -8.09
C ARG A 188 -37.68 -4.26 -9.40
N ALA A 189 -36.79 -3.60 -10.14
CA ALA A 189 -37.11 -3.03 -11.46
C ALA A 189 -37.05 -4.06 -12.61
N ALA A 190 -36.53 -5.27 -12.38
CA ALA A 190 -36.44 -6.33 -13.39
C ALA A 190 -37.62 -7.33 -13.36
N LEU A 191 -38.56 -7.19 -12.41
CA LEU A 191 -39.72 -8.08 -12.26
C LEU A 191 -41.07 -7.43 -12.66
N ASP A 192 -41.09 -6.12 -12.93
CA ASP A 192 -42.30 -5.36 -13.33
C ASP A 192 -42.25 -4.91 -14.82
N SER A 193 -41.50 -5.61 -15.68
CA SER A 193 -41.57 -5.44 -17.15
C SER A 193 -41.65 -6.80 -17.84
N CYS A 194 -42.77 -7.48 -17.59
CA CYS A 194 -43.41 -8.39 -18.54
C CYS A 194 -44.57 -7.65 -19.21
#